data_AF-A0A3M3VMA2-F1
#
_entry.id   AF-A0A3M3VMA2-F1
#
_cell.length_a   1.000
_cell.length_b   1.000
_cell.length_c   1.000
_cell.angle_alpha   90.00
_cell.angle_beta   90.00
_cell.angle_gamma   90.00
#
_symmetry.space_group_name_H-M   'P 1'
#
loop_
_entity.id
_entity.type
_entity.pdbx_description
1 polymer ?
#
loop_
_entity_poly.entity_id
_entity_poly.type
_entity_poly.pdbx_seq_one_letter_code
_entity_poly.pdbx_strand_id
1 'polypeptide(L)'
;MRQRLRASENPCHRIPCATPSPPICLITALTCVWCRCCWGTAIFRRPRFIPIWHGRGCRNCMPSIIHAVDSRRILRSLLRRSESAPRALCGRLCRFSISRLAPLFSTAASLPVVIGVSMRLPQIFAAAALLLAGTFSMSALADAAPDQAIRKTLDSLELQLPVESISPSPLNGLYEVKLKGGRVLYASADGQFVVQGYLFQVQNGKPVNLTEKTERLAIAKTINAIPLSEMVIYPAVGETKSHITVFTDTTCPYCHKLHEEVGQLNKMGVEVRYMAFPRQGLGSPGDEQLQAVWCSKDRKSAMDRMVDGKDIKAAKCDNPVSKQYELGQSIGVNGTPAIVLADGQVIPGYQPAAQVAKLAMGAK
;
A
#
# COMPACT_ATOMS: atom_id res chain seq x y z
N MET A 1 34.46 17.35 -74.25
CA MET A 1 34.56 15.87 -74.36
C MET A 1 33.51 15.28 -73.42
N ARG A 2 32.50 14.59 -73.96
CA ARG A 2 31.35 14.03 -73.22
C ARG A 2 31.74 12.70 -72.56
N GLN A 3 31.25 12.40 -71.36
CA GLN A 3 31.10 11.02 -70.90
C GLN A 3 29.69 10.76 -70.38
N ARG A 4 29.12 9.65 -70.87
CA ARG A 4 27.77 9.15 -70.66
C ARG A 4 27.72 8.21 -69.46
N LEU A 5 26.55 8.20 -68.83
CA LEU A 5 25.84 7.13 -68.11
C LEU A 5 26.38 5.69 -68.26
N ARG A 6 26.34 4.93 -67.14
CA ARG A 6 25.71 3.59 -67.07
C ARG A 6 25.52 3.12 -65.62
N ALA A 7 24.37 2.49 -65.40
CA ALA A 7 23.96 1.76 -64.20
C ALA A 7 24.68 0.39 -64.09
N SER A 8 24.74 -0.16 -62.87
CA SER A 8 25.13 -1.55 -62.60
C SER A 8 24.10 -2.21 -61.70
N GLU A 9 23.59 -3.36 -62.15
CA GLU A 9 22.65 -4.26 -61.47
C GLU A 9 23.38 -5.34 -60.65
N ASN A 10 22.57 -6.08 -59.86
CA ASN A 10 22.74 -7.44 -59.29
C ASN A 10 23.15 -7.59 -57.81
N PRO A 11 22.78 -8.70 -57.13
CA PRO A 11 21.47 -9.40 -57.11
C PRO A 11 21.01 -9.86 -55.70
N CYS A 12 19.72 -10.16 -55.55
CA CYS A 12 19.12 -10.78 -54.35
C CYS A 12 19.47 -12.28 -54.21
N HIS A 13 19.93 -12.70 -53.03
CA HIS A 13 20.09 -14.11 -52.66
C HIS A 13 18.77 -14.75 -52.21
N ARG A 14 18.46 -15.94 -52.75
CA ARG A 14 17.41 -16.87 -52.28
C ARG A 14 17.99 -17.84 -51.25
N ILE A 15 17.26 -18.10 -50.17
CA ILE A 15 17.47 -19.24 -49.27
C ILE A 15 16.14 -20.04 -49.25
N PRO A 16 16.14 -21.37 -49.47
CA PRO A 16 14.92 -22.19 -49.49
C PRO A 16 14.50 -22.65 -48.08
N CYS A 17 13.19 -22.66 -47.84
CA CYS A 17 12.55 -23.22 -46.65
C CYS A 17 12.48 -24.75 -46.73
N ALA A 18 12.85 -25.43 -45.65
CA ALA A 18 12.70 -26.87 -45.47
C ALA A 18 11.26 -27.26 -45.11
N THR A 19 10.82 -28.40 -45.65
CA THR A 19 9.55 -29.09 -45.42
C THR A 19 9.54 -29.84 -44.09
N PRO A 20 8.34 -30.23 -43.57
CA PRO A 20 8.25 -31.43 -42.74
C PRO A 20 7.22 -32.44 -43.28
N SER A 21 7.59 -33.72 -43.20
CA SER A 21 6.76 -34.92 -43.38
C SER A 21 6.67 -35.67 -42.01
N PRO A 22 5.88 -36.76 -41.84
CA PRO A 22 4.66 -36.78 -41.03
C PRO A 22 4.75 -37.78 -39.82
N PRO A 23 3.65 -38.13 -39.10
CA PRO A 23 3.68 -38.52 -37.68
C PRO A 23 3.86 -40.01 -37.40
N ILE A 24 4.26 -40.34 -36.17
CA ILE A 24 4.18 -41.69 -35.61
C ILE A 24 3.22 -41.67 -34.41
N CYS A 25 2.23 -42.55 -34.50
CA CYS A 25 1.20 -42.85 -33.51
C CYS A 25 1.68 -44.06 -32.69
N LEU A 26 1.56 -44.06 -31.36
CA LEU A 26 1.55 -45.30 -30.58
C LEU A 26 1.05 -45.08 -29.12
N ILE A 27 -0.13 -45.65 -28.82
CA ILE A 27 -0.48 -46.47 -27.63
C ILE A 27 -0.49 -45.73 -26.25
N THR A 28 -1.47 -45.82 -25.34
CA THR A 28 -2.52 -46.80 -24.99
C THR A 28 -3.62 -46.08 -24.18
N ALA A 29 -4.86 -46.55 -24.27
CA ALA A 29 -5.93 -46.26 -23.32
C ALA A 29 -5.98 -47.30 -22.20
N LEU A 30 -6.27 -46.87 -20.96
CA LEU A 30 -6.86 -47.68 -19.90
C LEU A 30 -7.62 -46.77 -18.92
N THR A 31 -8.93 -46.73 -19.14
CA THR A 31 -10.04 -46.69 -18.16
C THR A 31 -9.79 -46.09 -16.77
N CYS A 32 -10.62 -45.12 -16.36
CA CYS A 32 -11.86 -45.34 -15.61
C CYS A 32 -12.20 -44.13 -14.70
N VAL A 33 -13.49 -44.05 -14.34
CA VAL A 33 -14.10 -43.25 -13.24
C VAL A 33 -14.62 -41.84 -13.59
N TRP A 34 -15.92 -41.84 -13.94
CA TRP A 34 -17.02 -41.11 -13.30
C TRP A 34 -16.95 -39.59 -13.05
N CYS A 35 -17.96 -38.93 -13.64
CA CYS A 35 -18.82 -37.90 -13.02
C CYS A 35 -18.20 -36.51 -12.75
N ARG A 36 -18.58 -35.51 -13.57
CA ARG A 36 -19.33 -34.33 -13.09
C ARG A 36 -19.69 -33.33 -14.19
N CYS A 37 -20.98 -33.00 -14.18
CA CYS A 37 -21.61 -31.69 -14.43
C CYS A 37 -20.92 -30.69 -15.37
N CYS A 38 -21.59 -30.45 -16.50
CA CYS A 38 -21.55 -29.23 -17.28
C CYS A 38 -21.81 -27.99 -16.41
N TRP A 39 -20.83 -27.10 -16.29
CA TRP A 39 -21.07 -25.65 -16.25
C TRP A 39 -20.12 -25.02 -17.27
N GLY A 40 -20.69 -24.57 -18.40
CA GLY A 40 -19.95 -23.91 -19.46
C GLY A 40 -19.62 -22.47 -19.07
N THR A 41 -18.33 -22.17 -18.98
CA THR A 41 -17.82 -20.79 -19.03
C THR A 41 -17.28 -20.52 -20.42
N ALA A 42 -17.92 -19.61 -21.14
CA ALA A 42 -17.44 -19.07 -22.40
C ALA A 42 -16.13 -18.30 -22.19
N ILE A 43 -15.03 -18.85 -22.69
CA ILE A 43 -13.74 -18.15 -22.78
C ILE A 43 -13.71 -17.40 -24.12
N PHE A 44 -13.80 -16.08 -24.06
CA PHE A 44 -13.53 -15.21 -25.20
C PHE A 44 -12.04 -15.32 -25.60
N ARG A 45 -11.77 -15.79 -26.82
CA ARG A 45 -10.43 -15.77 -27.44
C ARG A 45 -10.08 -14.34 -27.85
N ARG A 46 -8.88 -13.88 -27.45
CA ARG A 46 -8.21 -12.68 -27.99
C ARG A 46 -7.95 -12.82 -29.50
N PRO A 47 -8.12 -11.78 -30.32
CA PRO A 47 -7.60 -11.78 -31.68
C PRO A 47 -6.12 -11.37 -31.71
N ARG A 48 -5.35 -12.08 -32.55
CA ARG A 48 -3.95 -11.78 -32.93
C ARG A 48 -3.89 -10.46 -33.70
N PHE A 49 -2.94 -9.61 -33.33
CA PHE A 49 -2.50 -8.44 -34.09
C PHE A 49 -1.67 -8.86 -35.30
N ILE A 50 -1.96 -8.26 -36.46
CA ILE A 50 -1.12 -8.26 -37.67
C ILE A 50 -0.60 -6.81 -37.83
N PRO A 51 0.71 -6.58 -38.06
CA PRO A 51 1.22 -5.24 -38.31
C PRO A 51 1.13 -4.89 -39.80
N ILE A 52 0.52 -3.75 -40.12
CA ILE A 52 0.58 -3.13 -41.46
C ILE A 52 1.50 -1.91 -41.36
N TRP A 53 2.60 -1.97 -42.11
CA TRP A 53 3.51 -0.86 -42.37
C TRP A 53 2.81 0.20 -43.24
N HIS A 54 2.98 1.49 -42.92
CA HIS A 54 2.67 2.61 -43.81
C HIS A 54 3.96 3.29 -44.27
N GLY A 55 4.19 3.23 -45.59
CA GLY A 55 5.12 4.09 -46.32
C GLY A 55 4.45 5.42 -46.69
N ARG A 56 5.28 6.44 -46.88
CA ARG A 56 4.93 7.86 -47.09
C ARG A 56 4.29 8.15 -48.45
N GLY A 57 3.30 9.05 -48.43
CA GLY A 57 3.22 10.22 -49.32
C GLY A 57 2.23 10.17 -50.49
N CYS A 58 1.18 11.00 -50.45
CA CYS A 58 0.84 11.97 -51.50
C CYS A 58 -0.33 12.88 -51.10
N ARG A 59 -0.37 14.05 -51.75
CA ARG A 59 -1.06 15.30 -51.40
C ARG A 59 -2.54 15.33 -51.83
N ASN A 60 -3.24 16.30 -51.25
CA ASN A 60 -4.41 17.04 -51.76
C ASN A 60 -5.72 16.26 -51.98
N CYS A 61 -6.71 16.53 -51.13
CA CYS A 61 -7.98 17.16 -51.52
C CYS A 61 -8.87 17.33 -50.27
N MET A 62 -9.17 18.59 -49.91
CA MET A 62 -10.37 18.96 -49.13
C MET A 62 -11.57 18.96 -50.11
N PRO A 63 -12.84 18.80 -49.66
CA PRO A 63 -13.48 19.81 -48.82
C PRO A 63 -14.37 19.30 -47.67
N SER A 64 -14.39 20.14 -46.64
CA SER A 64 -15.45 20.51 -45.69
C SER A 64 -16.82 19.82 -45.79
N ILE A 65 -17.28 19.19 -44.70
CA ILE A 65 -18.69 19.25 -44.23
C ILE A 65 -18.73 19.31 -42.69
N ILE A 66 -19.45 20.31 -42.19
CA ILE A 66 -19.83 20.61 -40.81
C ILE A 66 -20.91 19.61 -40.35
N HIS A 67 -20.89 19.13 -39.10
CA HIS A 67 -22.08 19.11 -38.22
C HIS A 67 -21.74 18.69 -36.79
N ALA A 68 -22.13 19.55 -35.85
CA ALA A 68 -22.17 19.32 -34.41
C ALA A 68 -23.22 18.25 -34.05
N VAL A 69 -22.93 17.43 -33.04
CA VAL A 69 -23.94 16.57 -32.39
C VAL A 69 -23.95 16.85 -30.89
N ASP A 70 -25.06 17.43 -30.47
CA ASP A 70 -25.49 17.74 -29.11
C ASP A 70 -25.77 16.45 -28.32
N SER A 71 -25.15 16.33 -27.15
CA SER A 71 -25.25 15.18 -26.25
C SER A 71 -26.24 15.45 -25.11
N ARG A 72 -27.51 15.65 -25.44
CA ARG A 72 -28.62 15.63 -24.46
C ARG A 72 -29.70 14.62 -24.87
N ARG A 73 -29.37 13.33 -24.86
CA ARG A 73 -30.42 12.29 -25.04
C ARG A 73 -30.12 10.90 -24.51
N ILE A 74 -29.47 10.75 -23.35
CA ILE A 74 -29.55 9.49 -22.58
C ILE A 74 -29.65 9.84 -21.08
N LEU A 75 -30.74 10.50 -20.70
CA LEU A 75 -31.13 10.68 -19.30
C LEU A 75 -32.66 10.67 -19.21
N ARG A 76 -33.30 9.57 -19.62
CA ARG A 76 -34.77 9.38 -19.52
C ARG A 76 -35.21 7.94 -19.85
N SER A 77 -34.73 6.94 -19.09
CA SER A 77 -35.29 5.58 -19.20
C SER A 77 -35.37 4.74 -17.93
N LEU A 78 -35.13 5.30 -16.73
CA LEU A 78 -35.25 4.51 -15.48
C LEU A 78 -36.06 5.18 -14.37
N LEU A 79 -37.13 5.89 -14.73
CA LEU A 79 -38.17 6.32 -13.79
C LEU A 79 -39.55 6.12 -14.43
N ARG A 80 -40.11 4.92 -14.25
CA ARG A 80 -41.56 4.61 -14.23
C ARG A 80 -41.79 3.11 -14.18
N ARG A 81 -42.09 2.60 -12.99
CA ARG A 81 -43.13 1.57 -12.78
C ARG A 81 -43.57 1.65 -11.33
N SER A 82 -44.70 2.30 -11.12
CA SER A 82 -45.45 2.28 -9.86
C SER A 82 -46.54 1.20 -9.95
N GLU A 83 -46.88 0.68 -8.75
CA GLU A 83 -48.23 0.33 -8.26
C GLU A 83 -49.09 -0.77 -8.89
N SER A 84 -49.40 -1.78 -8.07
CA SER A 84 -50.78 -2.13 -7.67
C SER A 84 -50.79 -3.12 -6.49
N ALA A 85 -51.67 -2.88 -5.51
CA ALA A 85 -51.85 -3.57 -4.22
C ALA A 85 -52.80 -4.81 -4.32
N PRO A 86 -53.19 -5.56 -3.24
CA PRO A 86 -53.92 -5.06 -2.04
C PRO A 86 -53.58 -5.70 -0.67
N ARG A 87 -54.17 -5.12 0.40
CA ARG A 87 -54.11 -5.47 1.84
C ARG A 87 -55.09 -6.60 2.23
N ALA A 88 -54.76 -7.39 3.25
CA ALA A 88 -55.67 -7.78 4.35
C ALA A 88 -55.01 -8.67 5.44
N LEU A 89 -55.17 -8.26 6.70
CA LEU A 89 -55.42 -9.04 7.93
C LEU A 89 -54.46 -10.17 8.35
N CYS A 90 -53.80 -10.02 9.51
CA CYS A 90 -54.15 -10.73 10.77
C CYS A 90 -53.18 -10.31 11.89
N GLY A 91 -53.71 -9.89 13.03
CA GLY A 91 -52.93 -9.63 14.24
C GLY A 91 -52.82 -10.87 15.13
N ARG A 92 -51.80 -10.91 15.99
CA ARG A 92 -51.89 -11.36 17.39
C ARG A 92 -50.53 -11.22 18.10
N LEU A 93 -50.57 -10.44 19.18
CA LEU A 93 -50.04 -10.76 20.52
C LEU A 93 -48.62 -11.34 20.60
N CYS A 94 -47.68 -10.53 21.09
CA CYS A 94 -46.70 -11.02 22.07
C CYS A 94 -46.40 -9.90 23.07
N ARG A 95 -47.04 -10.03 24.24
CA ARG A 95 -46.95 -9.18 25.41
C ARG A 95 -45.81 -9.73 26.26
N PHE A 96 -44.63 -9.12 26.21
CA PHE A 96 -43.54 -9.48 27.13
C PHE A 96 -43.78 -8.80 28.48
N SER A 97 -44.12 -9.62 29.46
CA SER A 97 -44.36 -9.26 30.85
C SER A 97 -43.03 -8.99 31.55
N ILE A 98 -42.87 -7.78 32.08
CA ILE A 98 -41.78 -7.41 32.98
C ILE A 98 -42.15 -7.92 34.37
N SER A 99 -41.57 -9.03 34.77
CA SER A 99 -41.72 -9.59 36.12
C SER A 99 -40.84 -8.81 37.09
N ARG A 100 -41.51 -8.17 38.06
CA ARG A 100 -40.95 -7.47 39.21
C ARG A 100 -40.13 -8.43 40.08
N LEU A 101 -38.89 -8.07 40.38
CA LEU A 101 -38.10 -8.64 41.47
C LEU A 101 -38.36 -7.80 42.73
N ALA A 102 -38.98 -8.41 43.74
CA ALA A 102 -39.06 -7.88 45.10
C ALA A 102 -37.85 -8.39 45.92
N PRO A 103 -37.23 -7.58 46.79
CA PRO A 103 -36.21 -8.07 47.71
C PRO A 103 -36.86 -8.54 49.01
N LEU A 104 -36.62 -9.80 49.37
CA LEU A 104 -36.90 -10.33 50.70
C LEU A 104 -35.80 -9.86 51.66
N PHE A 105 -36.15 -8.92 52.53
CA PHE A 105 -35.45 -8.65 53.79
C PHE A 105 -35.72 -9.81 54.74
N SER A 106 -34.68 -10.51 55.20
CA SER A 106 -34.78 -11.44 56.33
C SER A 106 -33.73 -11.10 57.38
N THR A 107 -34.21 -10.44 58.42
CA THR A 107 -33.93 -10.64 59.85
C THR A 107 -32.54 -11.14 60.28
N ALA A 108 -31.80 -10.22 60.90
CA ALA A 108 -30.71 -10.51 61.80
C ALA A 108 -31.22 -11.29 63.03
N ALA A 109 -30.63 -12.45 63.30
CA ALA A 109 -30.79 -13.18 64.55
C ALA A 109 -29.42 -13.21 65.25
N SER A 110 -29.32 -12.39 66.29
CA SER A 110 -28.30 -12.38 67.32
C SER A 110 -28.44 -13.60 68.24
N LEU A 111 -27.33 -14.28 68.56
CA LEU A 111 -27.17 -15.19 69.71
C LEU A 111 -25.63 -15.39 69.95
N PRO A 112 -25.19 -15.86 71.13
CA PRO A 112 -24.45 -15.01 72.06
C PRO A 112 -22.97 -15.39 72.21
N VAL A 113 -22.24 -14.42 72.75
CA VAL A 113 -20.87 -14.55 73.26
C VAL A 113 -20.87 -15.53 74.43
N VAL A 114 -20.11 -16.62 74.29
CA VAL A 114 -19.67 -17.46 75.42
C VAL A 114 -18.15 -17.31 75.53
N ILE A 115 -17.74 -16.69 76.63
CA ILE A 115 -16.36 -16.54 77.07
C ILE A 115 -15.97 -17.78 77.86
N GLY A 116 -14.79 -18.32 77.55
CA GLY A 116 -13.99 -19.10 78.48
C GLY A 116 -13.55 -20.45 77.92
N VAL A 117 -12.25 -20.57 77.63
CA VAL A 117 -11.29 -21.25 78.53
C VAL A 117 -9.99 -21.55 77.77
N SER A 118 -8.89 -21.17 78.43
CA SER A 118 -7.53 -21.70 78.40
C SER A 118 -6.70 -21.69 77.11
N MET A 119 -5.73 -20.78 77.13
CA MET A 119 -4.29 -20.99 76.86
C MET A 119 -3.91 -22.35 76.26
N ARG A 120 -3.50 -22.31 74.99
CA ARG A 120 -2.22 -22.79 74.42
C ARG A 120 -2.43 -23.01 72.93
N LEU A 121 -2.23 -21.99 72.08
CA LEU A 121 -1.92 -22.19 70.64
C LEU A 121 -1.61 -20.87 69.88
N PRO A 122 -0.55 -20.08 70.19
CA PRO A 122 -0.19 -18.97 69.32
C PRO A 122 0.68 -19.41 68.11
N GLN A 123 1.05 -20.70 68.00
CA GLN A 123 2.05 -21.15 67.03
C GLN A 123 1.49 -21.67 65.69
N ILE A 124 0.18 -21.83 65.53
CA ILE A 124 -0.40 -22.35 64.27
C ILE A 124 -0.89 -21.22 63.34
N PHE A 125 -1.28 -20.05 63.86
CA PHE A 125 -1.72 -18.93 63.03
C PHE A 125 -0.57 -18.16 62.35
N ALA A 126 0.66 -18.25 62.87
CA ALA A 126 1.84 -17.63 62.23
C ALA A 126 2.34 -18.41 61.00
N ALA A 127 2.07 -19.72 60.91
CA ALA A 127 2.49 -20.54 59.77
C ALA A 127 1.59 -20.39 58.53
N ALA A 128 0.31 -20.05 58.72
CA ALA A 128 -0.63 -19.83 57.61
C ALA A 128 -0.41 -18.47 56.92
N ALA A 129 0.09 -17.46 57.64
CA ALA A 129 0.39 -16.14 57.06
C ALA A 129 1.70 -16.12 56.23
N LEU A 130 2.67 -17.00 56.53
CA LEU A 130 3.90 -17.13 55.73
C LEU A 130 3.72 -17.97 54.46
N LEU A 131 2.67 -18.80 54.36
CA LEU A 131 2.37 -19.57 53.15
C LEU A 131 1.51 -18.80 52.13
N LEU A 132 0.82 -17.72 52.52
CA LEU A 132 0.09 -16.84 51.59
C LEU A 132 0.93 -15.70 50.99
N ALA A 133 2.13 -15.43 51.51
CA ALA A 133 3.01 -14.39 50.99
C ALA A 133 3.91 -14.85 49.82
N GLY A 134 3.91 -16.14 49.48
CA GLY A 134 4.81 -16.73 48.48
C GLY A 134 4.25 -16.84 47.05
N THR A 135 2.96 -16.58 46.82
CA THR A 135 2.32 -16.86 45.51
C THR A 135 2.19 -15.66 44.58
N PHE A 136 2.70 -14.47 44.94
CA PHE A 136 2.50 -13.25 44.16
C PHE A 136 3.65 -12.84 43.21
N SER A 137 4.71 -13.64 43.06
CA SER A 137 5.90 -13.24 42.28
C SER A 137 6.05 -13.86 40.88
N MET A 138 5.03 -14.52 40.33
CA MET A 138 5.06 -15.04 38.95
C MET A 138 4.02 -14.35 38.07
N SER A 139 4.27 -13.12 37.63
CA SER A 139 3.51 -12.51 36.53
C SER A 139 4.36 -11.69 35.56
N ALA A 140 5.70 -11.73 35.67
CA ALA A 140 6.59 -10.91 34.84
C ALA A 140 7.29 -11.66 33.69
N LEU A 141 6.95 -12.93 33.43
CA LEU A 141 7.60 -13.77 32.39
C LEU A 141 6.69 -14.11 31.19
N ALA A 142 5.43 -13.65 31.17
CA ALA A 142 4.51 -14.00 30.09
C ALA A 142 4.77 -13.26 28.77
N ASP A 143 5.39 -12.08 28.80
CA ASP A 143 5.66 -11.29 27.59
C ASP A 143 6.93 -11.71 26.82
N ALA A 144 7.86 -12.42 27.47
CA ALA A 144 9.09 -12.88 26.82
C ALA A 144 8.87 -14.10 25.91
N ALA A 145 7.89 -14.95 26.23
CA ALA A 145 7.64 -16.18 25.49
C ALA A 145 7.14 -15.95 24.06
N PRO A 146 6.16 -15.05 23.81
CA PRO A 146 5.70 -14.78 22.44
C PRO A 146 6.74 -14.06 21.57
N ASP A 147 7.42 -13.04 22.12
CA ASP A 147 8.44 -12.29 21.38
C ASP A 147 9.57 -13.21 20.90
N GLN A 148 10.10 -14.07 21.78
CA GLN A 148 11.17 -15.01 21.44
C GLN A 148 10.73 -16.03 20.38
N ALA A 149 9.52 -16.59 20.51
CA ALA A 149 8.99 -17.56 19.56
C ALA A 149 8.81 -16.95 18.16
N ILE A 150 8.21 -15.76 18.09
CA ILE A 150 7.99 -15.04 16.84
C ILE A 150 9.32 -14.66 16.18
N ARG A 151 10.28 -14.10 16.93
CA ARG A 151 11.61 -13.75 16.38
C ARG A 151 12.32 -14.96 15.81
N LYS A 152 12.33 -16.08 16.54
CA LYS A 152 12.94 -17.33 16.09
C LYS A 152 12.35 -17.80 14.76
N THR A 153 11.03 -17.76 14.59
CA THR A 153 10.40 -18.10 13.31
C THR A 153 10.82 -17.12 12.22
N LEU A 154 10.72 -15.81 12.46
CA LEU A 154 10.99 -14.79 11.44
C LEU A 154 12.47 -14.79 11.00
N ASP A 155 13.40 -15.06 11.91
CA ASP A 155 14.83 -15.20 11.59
C ASP A 155 15.06 -16.43 10.69
N SER A 156 14.32 -17.53 10.90
CA SER A 156 14.41 -18.73 10.06
C SER A 156 13.87 -18.56 8.64
N LEU A 157 13.03 -17.53 8.42
CA LEU A 157 12.48 -17.21 7.10
C LEU A 157 13.45 -16.36 6.26
N GLU A 158 14.62 -16.01 6.80
CA GLU A 158 15.62 -15.15 6.15
C GLU A 158 14.99 -13.86 5.60
N LEU A 159 14.02 -13.31 6.33
CA LEU A 159 13.39 -12.07 5.94
C LEU A 159 14.46 -10.98 5.88
N GLN A 160 14.62 -10.37 4.70
CA GLN A 160 15.60 -9.31 4.46
C GLN A 160 15.38 -8.05 5.33
N LEU A 161 14.29 -8.00 6.10
CA LEU A 161 13.98 -6.91 7.01
C LEU A 161 14.01 -7.36 8.48
N PRO A 162 14.89 -6.75 9.31
CA PRO A 162 14.93 -7.00 10.74
C PRO A 162 13.63 -6.60 11.45
N VAL A 163 13.27 -7.37 12.48
CA VAL A 163 12.18 -7.06 13.41
C VAL A 163 12.58 -5.89 14.33
N GLU A 164 11.83 -4.80 14.29
CA GLU A 164 12.01 -3.62 15.14
C GLU A 164 11.32 -3.80 16.50
N SER A 165 10.05 -4.24 16.50
CA SER A 165 9.32 -4.51 17.74
C SER A 165 8.19 -5.51 17.52
N ILE A 166 7.78 -6.17 18.59
CA ILE A 166 6.64 -7.08 18.65
C ILE A 166 5.75 -6.62 19.79
N SER A 167 4.46 -6.46 19.54
CA SER A 167 3.49 -6.02 20.55
C SER A 167 2.14 -6.68 20.33
N PRO A 168 1.31 -6.90 21.37
CA PRO A 168 -0.05 -7.41 21.19
C PRO A 168 -0.86 -6.51 20.24
N SER A 169 -1.61 -7.11 19.32
CA SER A 169 -2.59 -6.36 18.51
C SER A 169 -3.94 -6.26 19.26
N PRO A 170 -4.84 -5.35 18.87
CA PRO A 170 -6.20 -5.31 19.42
C PRO A 170 -7.04 -6.56 19.11
N LEU A 171 -6.59 -7.43 18.21
CA LEU A 171 -7.22 -8.72 17.94
C LEU A 171 -6.54 -9.82 18.79
N ASN A 172 -7.32 -10.42 19.68
CA ASN A 172 -6.83 -11.45 20.60
C ASN A 172 -6.15 -12.61 19.84
N GLY A 173 -5.00 -13.06 20.36
CA GLY A 173 -4.22 -14.16 19.79
C GLY A 173 -3.29 -13.74 18.65
N LEU A 174 -3.31 -12.47 18.24
CA LEU A 174 -2.48 -11.94 17.17
C LEU A 174 -1.56 -10.83 17.68
N TYR A 175 -0.28 -10.93 17.37
CA TYR A 175 0.75 -9.95 17.68
C TYR A 175 1.08 -9.12 16.45
N GLU A 176 1.18 -7.81 16.64
CA GLU A 176 1.70 -6.89 15.64
C GLU A 176 3.23 -6.93 15.67
N VAL A 177 3.83 -7.26 14.52
CA VAL A 177 5.27 -7.31 14.31
C VAL A 177 5.66 -6.15 13.41
N LYS A 178 6.36 -5.17 13.97
CA LYS A 178 6.90 -4.03 13.21
C LYS A 178 8.28 -4.39 12.69
N LEU A 179 8.46 -4.28 11.39
CA LEU A 179 9.75 -4.45 10.72
C LEU A 179 10.38 -3.08 10.48
N LYS A 180 11.71 -3.06 10.34
CA LYS A 180 12.42 -1.87 9.87
C LYS A 180 11.85 -1.35 8.55
N GLY A 181 11.80 -0.04 8.37
CA GLY A 181 11.19 0.59 7.20
C GLY A 181 9.67 0.75 7.31
N GLY A 182 9.09 0.41 8.47
CA GLY A 182 7.70 0.71 8.79
C GLY A 182 6.68 -0.30 8.29
N ARG A 183 7.10 -1.46 7.78
CA ARG A 183 6.18 -2.54 7.40
C ARG A 183 5.65 -3.26 8.64
N VAL A 184 4.39 -3.64 8.59
CA VAL A 184 3.76 -4.42 9.68
C VAL A 184 3.34 -5.80 9.17
N LEU A 185 3.70 -6.82 9.94
CA LEU A 185 3.18 -8.17 9.81
C LEU A 185 2.44 -8.54 11.09
N TYR A 186 1.69 -9.63 11.02
CA TYR A 186 1.04 -10.20 12.18
C TYR A 186 1.48 -11.64 12.40
N ALA A 187 1.60 -12.05 13.66
CA ALA A 187 1.99 -13.41 14.01
C ALA A 187 1.16 -13.96 15.17
N SER A 188 0.96 -15.28 15.20
CA SER A 188 0.41 -15.97 16.38
C SER A 188 1.42 -15.92 17.54
N ALA A 189 0.92 -16.05 18.77
CA ALA A 189 1.75 -16.01 19.98
C ALA A 189 2.88 -17.05 20.00
N ASP A 190 2.66 -18.21 19.38
CA ASP A 190 3.65 -19.30 19.27
C ASP A 190 4.59 -19.14 18.05
N GLY A 191 4.41 -18.08 17.26
CA GLY A 191 5.19 -17.82 16.05
C GLY A 191 4.94 -18.80 14.90
N GLN A 192 3.96 -19.72 14.99
CA GLN A 192 3.73 -20.72 13.94
C GLN A 192 2.99 -20.19 12.72
N PHE A 193 2.21 -19.12 12.89
CA PHE A 193 1.43 -18.51 11.82
C PHE A 193 1.86 -17.06 11.63
N VAL A 194 2.12 -16.68 10.38
CA VAL A 194 2.40 -15.30 9.98
C VAL A 194 1.37 -14.86 8.97
N VAL A 195 0.81 -13.67 9.16
CA VAL A 195 -0.19 -13.06 8.30
C VAL A 195 0.36 -11.74 7.77
N GLN A 196 0.36 -11.62 6.45
CA GLN A 196 0.64 -10.36 5.76
C GLN A 196 -0.67 -9.76 5.27
N GLY A 197 -0.94 -8.51 5.65
CA GLY A 197 -2.15 -7.81 5.25
C GLY A 197 -2.53 -6.70 6.22
N TYR A 198 -3.77 -6.23 6.10
CA TYR A 198 -4.29 -5.14 6.90
C TYR A 198 -5.26 -5.64 7.96
N LEU A 199 -5.08 -5.16 9.19
CA LEU A 199 -6.03 -5.31 10.29
C LEU A 199 -6.97 -4.11 10.31
N PHE A 200 -8.23 -4.35 9.94
CA PHE A 200 -9.28 -3.35 10.02
C PHE A 200 -10.11 -3.54 11.29
N GLN A 201 -10.29 -2.45 12.04
CA GLN A 201 -11.27 -2.38 13.12
C GLN A 201 -12.50 -1.63 12.64
N VAL A 202 -13.70 -2.16 12.86
CA VAL A 202 -14.93 -1.42 12.60
C VAL A 202 -15.23 -0.51 13.80
N GLN A 203 -15.10 0.80 13.60
CA GLN A 203 -15.44 1.80 14.60
C GLN A 203 -16.56 2.70 14.05
N ASN A 204 -17.65 2.86 14.79
CA ASN A 204 -18.80 3.69 14.39
C ASN A 204 -19.34 3.34 12.98
N GLY A 205 -19.36 2.05 12.63
CA GLY A 205 -19.83 1.57 11.32
C GLY A 205 -18.87 1.84 10.16
N LYS A 206 -17.63 2.30 10.41
CA LYS A 206 -16.60 2.54 9.40
C LYS A 206 -15.36 1.68 9.64
N PRO A 207 -14.73 1.11 8.59
CA PRO A 207 -13.48 0.40 8.75
C PRO A 207 -12.33 1.39 9.01
N VAL A 208 -11.53 1.11 10.03
CA VAL A 208 -10.30 1.83 10.37
C VAL A 208 -9.13 0.88 10.18
N ASN A 209 -8.21 1.21 9.28
CA ASN A 209 -7.01 0.41 9.04
C ASN A 209 -5.98 0.67 10.15
N LEU A 210 -5.86 -0.27 11.08
CA LEU A 210 -4.93 -0.16 12.21
C LEU A 210 -3.48 -0.36 11.76
N THR A 211 -3.26 -1.25 10.80
CA THR A 211 -1.95 -1.50 10.20
C THR A 211 -1.42 -0.22 9.56
N GLU A 212 -2.19 0.39 8.65
CA GLU A 212 -1.78 1.64 7.99
C GLU A 212 -1.48 2.75 9.01
N LYS A 213 -2.25 2.85 10.09
CA LYS A 213 -1.99 3.81 11.16
C LYS A 213 -0.62 3.60 11.80
N THR A 214 -0.24 2.35 12.08
CA THR A 214 1.08 2.01 12.60
C THR A 214 2.19 2.27 11.58
N GLU A 215 2.01 1.82 10.32
CA GLU A 215 3.00 1.97 9.25
C GLU A 215 3.30 3.45 8.97
N ARG A 216 2.26 4.29 8.91
CA ARG A 216 2.38 5.74 8.70
C ARG A 216 3.26 6.40 9.75
N LEU A 217 3.11 6.06 11.03
CA LEU A 217 3.95 6.64 12.08
C LEU A 217 5.44 6.29 11.92
N ALA A 218 5.74 5.05 11.52
CA ALA A 218 7.11 4.63 11.28
C ALA A 218 7.70 5.29 10.01
N ILE A 219 6.91 5.42 8.95
CA ILE A 219 7.30 6.13 7.73
C ILE A 219 7.52 7.61 8.03
N ALA A 220 6.61 8.26 8.75
CA ALA A 220 6.72 9.67 9.15
C ALA A 220 8.02 9.93 9.92
N LYS A 221 8.30 9.10 10.93
CA LYS A 221 9.53 9.18 11.72
C LYS A 221 10.78 9.09 10.82
N THR A 222 10.76 8.17 9.86
CA THR A 222 11.90 7.96 8.94
C THR A 222 12.05 9.14 7.98
N ILE A 223 10.98 9.53 7.28
CA ILE A 223 10.99 10.59 6.27
C ILE A 223 11.33 11.96 6.88
N ASN A 224 10.76 12.27 8.04
CA ASN A 224 10.97 13.57 8.69
C ASN A 224 12.35 13.69 9.35
N ALA A 225 13.07 12.59 9.55
CA ALA A 225 14.43 12.58 10.07
C ALA A 225 15.51 12.80 8.99
N ILE A 226 15.16 12.72 7.71
CA ILE A 226 16.13 12.87 6.61
C ILE A 226 16.54 14.34 6.50
N PRO A 227 17.85 14.65 6.45
CA PRO A 227 18.32 16.02 6.28
C PRO A 227 17.80 16.66 4.99
N LEU A 228 17.28 17.89 5.08
CA LEU A 228 16.82 18.65 3.90
C LEU A 228 17.94 18.85 2.85
N SER A 229 19.20 18.85 3.29
CA SER A 229 20.38 18.94 2.42
C SER A 229 20.57 17.73 1.51
N GLU A 230 19.90 16.60 1.79
CA GLU A 230 19.91 15.41 0.94
C GLU A 230 18.77 15.41 -0.08
N MET A 231 17.86 16.40 -0.04
CA MET A 231 16.68 16.47 -0.90
C MET A 231 16.80 17.63 -1.90
N VAL A 232 15.90 17.66 -2.89
CA VAL A 232 15.66 18.86 -3.71
C VAL A 232 14.41 19.55 -3.20
N ILE A 233 14.57 20.74 -2.60
CA ILE A 233 13.51 21.43 -1.87
C ILE A 233 12.90 22.55 -2.72
N TYR A 234 11.57 22.55 -2.82
CA TYR A 234 10.76 23.63 -3.34
C TYR A 234 9.94 24.20 -2.17
N PRO A 235 10.41 25.31 -1.56
CA PRO A 235 9.80 25.85 -0.35
C PRO A 235 8.40 26.40 -0.63
N ALA A 236 7.56 26.41 0.41
CA ALA A 236 6.29 27.11 0.36
C ALA A 236 6.48 28.62 0.10
N VAL A 237 5.48 29.26 -0.49
CA VAL A 237 5.44 30.72 -0.62
C VAL A 237 4.83 31.29 0.65
N GLY A 238 5.62 32.05 1.42
CA GLY A 238 5.21 32.58 2.71
C GLY A 238 5.44 31.58 3.83
N GLU A 239 4.44 31.39 4.70
CA GLU A 239 4.50 30.42 5.80
C GLU A 239 4.33 28.97 5.30
N THR A 240 5.24 28.09 5.68
CA THR A 240 5.12 26.65 5.45
C THR A 240 4.09 26.06 6.40
N LYS A 241 2.92 25.67 5.86
CA LYS A 241 1.82 25.07 6.62
C LYS A 241 1.96 23.54 6.73
N SER A 242 2.55 22.92 5.73
CA SER A 242 2.81 21.48 5.66
C SER A 242 3.92 21.20 4.65
N HIS A 243 4.48 19.99 4.68
CA HIS A 243 5.36 19.49 3.63
C HIS A 243 4.84 18.17 3.05
N ILE A 244 5.33 17.85 1.85
CA ILE A 244 5.23 16.54 1.24
C ILE A 244 6.62 16.11 0.75
N THR A 245 6.87 14.80 0.81
CA THR A 245 8.09 14.21 0.27
C THR A 245 7.73 13.34 -0.94
N VAL A 246 8.31 13.64 -2.09
CA VAL A 246 7.94 13.02 -3.36
C VAL A 246 9.10 12.20 -3.90
N PHE A 247 8.90 10.89 -3.99
CA PHE A 247 9.79 10.00 -4.74
C PHE A 247 9.52 10.19 -6.22
N THR A 248 10.53 10.67 -6.94
CA THR A 248 10.40 11.13 -8.34
C THR A 248 11.43 10.45 -9.25
N ASP A 249 11.08 10.41 -10.54
CA ASP A 249 11.91 9.89 -11.63
C ASP A 249 11.83 10.87 -12.80
N THR A 250 12.98 11.29 -13.30
CA THR A 250 13.12 12.24 -14.42
C THR A 250 12.60 11.69 -15.74
N THR A 251 12.40 10.38 -15.83
CA THR A 251 11.85 9.70 -17.01
C THR A 251 10.35 9.44 -16.91
N CYS A 252 9.68 9.88 -15.83
CA CYS A 252 8.28 9.59 -15.56
C CYS A 252 7.35 10.74 -15.96
N PRO A 253 6.46 10.56 -16.97
CA PRO A 253 5.54 11.60 -17.44
C PRO A 253 4.70 12.26 -16.33
N TYR A 254 4.23 11.46 -15.36
CA TYR A 254 3.45 11.98 -14.24
C TYR A 254 4.29 12.74 -13.20
N CYS A 255 5.60 12.48 -13.13
CA CYS A 255 6.52 13.30 -12.32
C CYS A 255 6.68 14.69 -12.95
N HIS A 256 6.81 14.78 -14.29
CA HIS A 256 6.79 16.08 -14.98
C HIS A 256 5.49 16.82 -14.72
N LYS A 257 4.34 16.12 -14.84
CA LYS A 257 3.03 16.72 -14.58
C LYS A 257 2.89 17.26 -13.15
N LEU A 258 3.34 16.51 -12.15
CA LEU A 258 3.34 16.99 -10.77
C LEU A 258 4.26 18.21 -10.60
N HIS A 259 5.42 18.19 -11.26
CA HIS A 259 6.41 19.25 -11.19
C HIS A 259 5.89 20.59 -11.73
N GLU A 260 5.13 20.57 -12.83
CA GLU A 260 4.43 21.75 -13.38
C GLU A 260 3.51 22.42 -12.33
N GLU A 261 2.94 21.63 -11.41
CA GLU A 261 2.01 22.09 -10.39
C GLU A 261 2.66 22.40 -9.04
N VAL A 262 3.98 22.20 -8.88
CA VAL A 262 4.70 22.50 -7.62
C VAL A 262 4.55 23.97 -7.23
N GLY A 263 4.59 24.89 -8.21
CA GLY A 263 4.35 26.30 -7.94
C GLY A 263 2.95 26.58 -7.35
N GLN A 264 1.94 25.78 -7.69
CA GLN A 264 0.61 25.87 -7.09
C GLN A 264 0.62 25.33 -5.65
N LEU A 265 1.24 24.17 -5.42
CA LEU A 265 1.41 23.61 -4.06
C LEU A 265 2.12 24.59 -3.13
N ASN A 266 3.21 25.21 -3.60
CA ASN A 266 3.97 26.18 -2.81
C ASN A 266 3.12 27.40 -2.45
N LYS A 267 2.32 27.95 -3.39
CA LYS A 267 1.37 29.05 -3.12
C LYS A 267 0.28 28.67 -2.13
N MET A 268 -0.05 27.39 -2.01
CA MET A 268 -1.01 26.88 -1.02
C MET A 268 -0.38 26.64 0.37
N GLY A 269 0.92 26.90 0.53
CA GLY A 269 1.65 26.71 1.79
C GLY A 269 2.28 25.32 1.96
N VAL A 270 2.38 24.54 0.88
CA VAL A 270 2.99 23.20 0.89
C VAL A 270 4.43 23.26 0.39
N GLU A 271 5.38 22.84 1.22
CA GLU A 271 6.76 22.58 0.79
C GLU A 271 6.85 21.22 0.11
N VAL A 272 7.48 21.17 -1.08
CA VAL A 272 7.68 19.93 -1.83
C VAL A 272 9.14 19.52 -1.72
N ARG A 273 9.39 18.31 -1.23
CA ARG A 273 10.72 17.76 -1.03
C ARG A 273 10.91 16.56 -1.94
N TYR A 274 11.78 16.64 -2.94
CA TYR A 274 12.03 15.51 -3.83
C TYR A 274 13.08 14.57 -3.28
N MET A 275 12.82 13.27 -3.45
CA MET A 275 13.77 12.17 -3.30
C MET A 275 13.84 11.38 -4.61
N ALA A 276 15.02 10.86 -4.92
CA ALA A 276 15.28 10.11 -6.13
C ALA A 276 14.70 8.69 -6.05
N PHE A 277 13.99 8.28 -7.09
CA PHE A 277 13.50 6.91 -7.25
C PHE A 277 13.55 6.49 -8.72
N PRO A 278 14.72 6.04 -9.25
CA PRO A 278 14.82 5.56 -10.62
C PRO A 278 13.99 4.28 -10.78
N ARG A 279 12.85 4.33 -11.48
CA ARG A 279 11.94 3.17 -11.62
C ARG A 279 12.56 1.99 -12.35
N GLN A 280 13.57 2.26 -13.19
CA GLN A 280 14.32 1.25 -13.93
C GLN A 280 15.49 0.67 -13.11
N GLY A 281 15.62 1.06 -11.83
CA GLY A 281 16.67 0.64 -10.93
C GLY A 281 17.96 1.46 -11.06
N LEU A 282 18.91 1.13 -10.19
CA LEU A 282 20.24 1.73 -10.16
C LEU A 282 21.04 1.33 -11.42
N GLY A 283 21.83 2.26 -11.95
CA GLY A 283 22.57 2.11 -13.22
C GLY A 283 21.73 2.35 -14.48
N SER A 284 20.45 2.70 -14.34
CA SER A 284 19.61 3.08 -15.48
C SER A 284 19.89 4.53 -15.94
N PRO A 285 19.48 4.92 -17.17
CA PRO A 285 19.61 6.30 -17.60
C PRO A 285 18.89 7.31 -16.68
N GLY A 286 17.76 6.91 -16.08
CA GLY A 286 17.04 7.76 -15.12
C GLY A 286 17.81 7.92 -13.80
N ASP A 287 18.52 6.89 -13.35
CA ASP A 287 19.43 6.97 -12.20
C ASP A 287 20.58 7.95 -12.48
N GLU A 288 21.24 7.84 -13.63
CA GLU A 288 22.32 8.76 -14.02
C GLU A 288 21.86 10.23 -14.05
N GLN A 289 20.65 10.48 -14.57
CA GLN A 289 20.03 11.81 -14.59
C GLN A 289 19.75 12.33 -13.17
N LEU A 290 19.20 11.50 -12.30
CA LEU A 290 18.94 11.87 -10.90
C LEU A 290 20.26 12.15 -10.16
N GLN A 291 21.30 11.32 -10.35
CA GLN A 291 22.61 11.59 -9.78
C GLN A 291 23.20 12.91 -10.27
N ALA A 292 23.06 13.23 -11.57
CA ALA A 292 23.51 14.51 -12.11
C ALA A 292 22.77 15.70 -11.47
N VAL A 293 21.46 15.58 -11.24
CA VAL A 293 20.68 16.59 -10.50
C VAL A 293 21.20 16.75 -9.07
N TRP A 294 21.44 15.65 -8.35
CA TRP A 294 21.92 15.70 -6.96
C TRP A 294 23.36 16.18 -6.81
N CYS A 295 24.19 15.99 -7.83
CA CYS A 295 25.55 16.52 -7.88
C CYS A 295 25.66 17.94 -8.45
N SER A 296 24.56 18.53 -8.88
CA SER A 296 24.55 19.90 -9.35
C SER A 296 24.67 20.88 -8.19
N LYS A 297 25.43 21.98 -8.40
CA LYS A 297 25.56 23.07 -7.42
C LYS A 297 24.20 23.69 -7.06
N ASP A 298 23.32 23.78 -8.05
CA ASP A 298 21.92 24.19 -7.89
C ASP A 298 21.01 23.02 -8.31
N ARG A 299 20.64 22.19 -7.33
CA ARG A 299 19.80 21.01 -7.56
C ARG A 299 18.40 21.38 -8.04
N LYS A 300 17.87 22.52 -7.58
CA LYS A 300 16.54 22.99 -7.96
C LYS A 300 16.52 23.35 -9.45
N SER A 301 17.46 24.20 -9.88
CA SER A 301 17.55 24.55 -11.31
C SER A 301 17.90 23.34 -12.19
N ALA A 302 18.70 22.40 -11.68
CA ALA A 302 18.98 21.16 -12.40
C ALA A 302 17.73 20.28 -12.57
N MET A 303 16.92 20.14 -11.51
CA MET A 303 15.64 19.43 -11.57
C MET A 303 14.66 20.08 -12.55
N ASP A 304 14.48 21.41 -12.48
CA ASP A 304 13.59 22.16 -13.38
C ASP A 304 13.96 21.91 -14.85
N ARG A 305 15.26 22.01 -15.17
CA ARG A 305 15.76 21.80 -16.54
C ARG A 305 15.61 20.34 -17.00
N MET A 306 15.84 19.39 -16.12
CA MET A 306 15.68 17.97 -16.43
C MET A 306 14.22 17.64 -16.72
N VAL A 307 13.29 18.23 -15.96
CA VAL A 307 11.84 18.11 -16.23
C VAL A 307 11.45 18.74 -17.57
N ASP A 308 12.11 19.83 -17.98
CA ASP A 308 11.95 20.42 -19.33
C ASP A 308 12.56 19.56 -20.46
N GLY A 309 13.16 18.40 -20.15
CA GLY A 309 13.83 17.53 -21.12
C GLY A 309 15.20 18.04 -21.56
N LYS A 310 15.81 18.97 -20.81
CA LYS A 310 17.17 19.46 -21.08
C LYS A 310 18.17 18.57 -20.36
N ASP A 311 19.27 18.29 -21.07
CA ASP A 311 20.34 17.46 -20.54
C ASP A 311 21.19 18.23 -19.51
N ILE A 312 21.58 17.55 -18.42
CA ILE A 312 22.35 18.17 -17.32
C ILE A 312 23.70 17.49 -17.20
N LYS A 313 24.76 18.28 -17.38
CA LYS A 313 26.13 17.85 -17.13
C LYS A 313 26.55 18.28 -15.74
N ALA A 314 26.69 17.31 -14.84
CA ALA A 314 27.28 17.49 -13.53
C ALA A 314 28.45 16.53 -13.34
N ALA A 315 29.44 16.95 -12.55
CA ALA A 315 30.52 16.07 -12.14
C ALA A 315 29.96 14.98 -11.22
N LYS A 316 30.53 13.77 -11.26
CA LYS A 316 30.20 12.72 -10.29
C LYS A 316 30.59 13.17 -8.89
N CYS A 317 29.74 12.89 -7.92
CA CYS A 317 29.92 13.23 -6.51
C CYS A 317 29.32 12.12 -5.64
N ASP A 318 29.68 12.09 -4.35
CA ASP A 318 28.95 11.29 -3.38
C ASP A 318 27.54 11.88 -3.19
N ASN A 319 26.52 11.04 -3.38
CA ASN A 319 25.13 11.47 -3.45
C ASN A 319 24.18 10.43 -2.84
N PRO A 320 23.01 10.85 -2.34
CA PRO A 320 22.09 9.98 -1.60
C PRO A 320 21.15 9.15 -2.49
N VAL A 321 21.31 9.15 -3.83
CA VAL A 321 20.30 8.57 -4.74
C VAL A 321 20.05 7.08 -4.48
N SER A 322 21.09 6.29 -4.28
CA SER A 322 20.95 4.86 -3.96
C SER A 322 20.21 4.63 -2.63
N LYS A 323 20.57 5.39 -1.59
CA LYS A 323 19.92 5.33 -0.27
C LYS A 323 18.45 5.75 -0.35
N GLN A 324 18.12 6.76 -1.16
CA GLN A 324 16.75 7.20 -1.37
C GLN A 324 15.93 6.15 -2.13
N TYR A 325 16.51 5.51 -3.14
CA TYR A 325 15.87 4.41 -3.86
C TYR A 325 15.57 3.22 -2.94
N GLU A 326 16.54 2.80 -2.12
CA GLU A 326 16.38 1.74 -1.12
C GLU A 326 15.31 2.09 -0.07
N LEU A 327 15.34 3.32 0.43
CA LEU A 327 14.33 3.81 1.37
C LEU A 327 12.93 3.76 0.75
N GLY A 328 12.77 4.24 -0.49
CA GLY A 328 11.50 4.19 -1.21
C GLY A 328 10.97 2.76 -1.30
N GLN A 329 11.83 1.80 -1.66
CA GLN A 329 11.44 0.39 -1.70
C GLN A 329 11.03 -0.15 -0.32
N SER A 330 11.74 0.25 0.74
CA SER A 330 11.45 -0.19 2.10
C SER A 330 10.06 0.23 2.59
N ILE A 331 9.63 1.44 2.23
CA ILE A 331 8.31 2.00 2.58
C ILE A 331 7.21 1.64 1.56
N GLY A 332 7.50 0.77 0.59
CA GLY A 332 6.51 0.26 -0.38
C GLY A 332 6.27 1.14 -1.61
N VAL A 333 7.19 2.06 -1.95
CA VAL A 333 7.14 2.78 -3.23
C VAL A 333 7.42 1.80 -4.37
N ASN A 334 6.41 1.60 -5.23
CA ASN A 334 6.48 0.71 -6.39
C ASN A 334 6.31 1.45 -7.74
N GLY A 335 6.25 2.78 -7.69
CA GLY A 335 6.07 3.63 -8.87
C GLY A 335 6.21 5.10 -8.53
N THR A 336 6.44 5.94 -9.54
CA THR A 336 6.59 7.38 -9.37
C THR A 336 5.53 8.16 -10.16
N PRO A 337 5.11 9.35 -9.70
CA PRO A 337 5.46 9.92 -8.40
C PRO A 337 4.81 9.12 -7.27
N ALA A 338 5.49 9.01 -6.13
CA ALA A 338 4.89 8.56 -4.88
C ALA A 338 5.03 9.69 -3.85
N ILE A 339 3.91 10.15 -3.32
CA ILE A 339 3.84 11.32 -2.44
C ILE A 339 3.68 10.83 -1.01
N VAL A 340 4.59 11.21 -0.12
CA VAL A 340 4.52 10.92 1.31
C VAL A 340 4.14 12.20 2.04
N LEU A 341 3.05 12.16 2.80
CA LEU A 341 2.59 13.28 3.63
C LEU A 341 3.44 13.39 4.91
N ALA A 342 3.33 14.52 5.62
CA ALA A 342 4.06 14.77 6.86
C ALA A 342 3.81 13.70 7.95
N ASP A 343 2.61 13.13 7.98
CA ASP A 343 2.21 12.06 8.91
C ASP A 343 2.55 10.65 8.40
N GLY A 344 3.30 10.55 7.29
CA GLY A 344 3.78 9.30 6.72
C GLY A 344 2.78 8.58 5.81
N GLN A 345 1.61 9.15 5.52
CA GLN A 345 0.72 8.60 4.51
C GLN A 345 1.39 8.56 3.14
N VAL A 346 1.42 7.38 2.51
CA VAL A 346 1.90 7.22 1.14
C VAL A 346 0.71 7.28 0.18
N ILE A 347 0.73 8.24 -0.72
CA ILE A 347 -0.21 8.41 -1.83
C ILE A 347 0.51 7.92 -3.10
N PRO A 348 0.14 6.75 -3.62
CA PRO A 348 0.73 6.24 -4.85
C PRO A 348 0.21 7.02 -6.06
N GLY A 349 1.11 7.38 -6.97
CA GLY A 349 0.79 8.02 -8.23
C GLY A 349 0.56 9.54 -8.12
N TYR A 350 0.30 10.13 -9.28
CA TYR A 350 -0.02 11.55 -9.37
C TYR A 350 -1.42 11.83 -8.85
N GLN A 351 -1.54 12.96 -8.16
CA GLN A 351 -2.80 13.61 -7.79
C GLN A 351 -2.66 15.10 -8.09
N PRO A 352 -3.74 15.78 -8.53
CA PRO A 352 -3.69 17.23 -8.77
C PRO A 352 -3.32 18.01 -7.51
N ALA A 353 -2.61 19.14 -7.67
CA ALA A 353 -2.10 19.96 -6.56
C ALA A 353 -3.15 20.31 -5.51
N ALA A 354 -4.38 20.65 -5.92
CA ALA A 354 -5.45 20.98 -4.98
C ALA A 354 -5.82 19.81 -4.06
N GLN A 355 -5.81 18.58 -4.58
CA GLN A 355 -6.11 17.38 -3.81
C GLN A 355 -4.95 17.01 -2.87
N VAL A 356 -3.71 17.09 -3.39
CA VAL A 356 -2.51 16.87 -2.58
C VAL A 356 -2.44 17.89 -1.44
N ALA A 357 -2.67 19.17 -1.72
CA ALA A 357 -2.68 20.21 -0.69
C ALA A 357 -3.76 19.97 0.36
N LYS A 358 -4.98 19.58 -0.05
CA LYS A 358 -6.05 19.23 0.90
C LYS A 358 -5.63 18.10 1.85
N LEU A 359 -4.98 17.06 1.31
CA LEU A 359 -4.51 15.93 2.11
C LEU A 359 -3.35 16.34 3.02
N ALA A 360 -2.37 17.07 2.51
CA ALA A 360 -1.22 17.57 3.27
C ALA A 360 -1.66 18.44 4.45
N MET A 361 -2.63 19.34 4.27
CA MET A 361 -3.13 20.20 5.34
C MET A 361 -3.87 19.43 6.45
N GLY A 362 -4.38 18.23 6.14
CA GLY A 362 -5.00 17.33 7.11
C GLY A 362 -4.03 16.39 7.82
N ALA A 363 -2.83 16.21 7.25
CA ALA A 363 -1.76 15.37 7.77
C ALA A 363 -0.85 16.22 8.66
N LYS A 364 -1.14 16.27 9.97
CA LYS A 364 -0.35 17.02 10.97
C LYS A 364 0.51 16.10 11.81
#